data_AF-A0A7H8YSQ9-F1
#
_entry.id   AF-A0A7H8YSQ9-F1
#
_cell.length_a   1.000
_cell.length_b   1.000
_cell.length_c   1.000
_cell.angle_alpha   90.00
_cell.angle_beta   90.00
_cell.angle_gamma   90.00
#
_symmetry.space_group_name_H-M   'P 1'
#
loop_
_entity.id
_entity.type
_entity.pdbx_description
1 polymer ?
#
loop_
_entity_poly.entity_id
_entity_poly.type
_entity_poly.pdbx_seq_one_letter_code
_entity_poly.pdbx_strand_id
1 'polypeptide(L)'
;MNFTFADGFQVISLGQWEKYGTVKFQNNAVILQGSEISYAGQMPGSNTVETGKAKCIQSGQKKSFEGIDTTDATFLAYTTKPKVVEFYAADRSSDEIRDTEYEEMIYLKVNTYGLKGQRITIELGTPEIGYEYNGERLVDNTLKDYLVQYDEERIELKVVKP
;
A
#
# COMPACT_ATOMS: atom_id res chain seq x y z
N MET A 1 5.47 7.88 28.96
CA MET A 1 6.36 7.77 27.78
C MET A 1 7.66 8.45 28.17
N ASN A 2 8.78 7.74 28.17
CA ASN A 2 10.07 8.30 28.59
C ASN A 2 10.89 8.56 27.33
N PHE A 3 11.36 9.80 27.15
CA PHE A 3 12.25 10.15 26.04
C PHE A 3 13.68 10.15 26.55
N THR A 4 14.57 9.49 25.81
CA THR A 4 16.00 9.49 26.08
C THR A 4 16.70 9.95 24.82
N PHE A 5 17.51 10.99 24.93
CA PHE A 5 18.27 11.55 23.81
C PHE A 5 19.73 11.15 23.95
N ALA A 6 20.35 10.74 22.84
CA ALA A 6 21.71 10.20 22.84
C ALA A 6 22.77 11.24 23.24
N ASP A 7 22.48 12.52 23.05
CA ASP A 7 23.33 13.66 23.40
C ASP A 7 23.09 14.17 24.84
N GLY A 8 22.20 13.53 25.60
CA GLY A 8 21.88 13.91 26.97
C GLY A 8 20.90 15.08 27.09
N PHE A 9 20.29 15.54 25.99
CA PHE A 9 19.23 16.54 26.02
C PHE A 9 18.10 16.14 26.98
N GLN A 10 17.74 17.05 27.89
CA GLN A 10 16.73 16.79 28.91
C GLN A 10 15.43 17.49 28.55
N VAL A 11 14.37 16.69 28.38
CA VAL A 11 13.03 17.23 28.16
C VAL A 11 12.48 17.74 29.49
N ILE A 12 12.21 19.03 29.53
CA ILE A 12 11.62 19.72 30.69
C ILE A 12 10.10 19.72 30.57
N SER A 13 9.59 19.91 29.35
CA SER A 13 8.15 19.87 29.09
C SER A 13 7.84 19.26 27.74
N LEU A 14 6.69 18.59 27.68
CA LEU A 14 6.12 18.04 26.47
C LEU A 14 4.81 18.75 26.17
N GLY A 15 4.63 19.09 24.90
CA GLY A 15 3.34 19.48 24.35
C GLY A 15 2.43 18.27 24.18
N GLN A 16 1.31 18.48 23.52
CA GLN A 16 0.41 17.40 23.13
C GLN A 16 0.82 16.85 21.76
N TRP A 17 0.42 15.62 21.46
CA TRP A 17 0.53 15.10 20.10
C TRP A 17 -0.42 15.89 19.19
N GLU A 18 0.15 16.46 18.15
CA GLU A 18 -0.53 17.32 17.18
C GLU A 18 -0.58 16.63 15.80
N LYS A 19 -1.26 17.31 14.86
CA LYS A 19 -1.49 16.89 13.48
C LYS A 19 -2.40 15.67 13.34
N TYR A 20 -1.88 14.49 13.66
CA TYR A 20 -2.67 13.26 13.70
C TYR A 20 -2.96 12.83 15.13
N GLY A 21 -2.11 13.22 16.08
CA GLY A 21 -2.42 13.15 17.50
C GLY A 21 -2.52 11.73 18.06
N THR A 22 -3.18 11.64 19.22
CA THR A 22 -3.60 10.37 19.80
C THR A 22 -5.06 10.09 19.44
N VAL A 23 -5.30 8.97 18.79
CA VAL A 23 -6.65 8.49 18.46
C VAL A 23 -6.97 7.25 19.30
N LYS A 24 -8.24 7.04 19.65
CA LYS A 24 -8.67 5.88 20.44
C LYS A 24 -9.08 4.74 19.52
N PHE A 25 -8.48 3.57 19.68
CA PHE A 25 -8.86 2.36 18.97
C PHE A 25 -9.10 1.23 19.96
N GLN A 26 -10.31 0.66 19.96
CA GLN A 26 -10.74 -0.37 20.92
C GLN A 26 -10.39 0.01 22.38
N ASN A 27 -10.73 1.25 22.77
CA ASN A 27 -10.42 1.88 24.07
C ASN A 27 -8.93 2.15 24.39
N ASN A 28 -7.99 1.80 23.51
CA ASN A 28 -6.56 2.09 23.70
C ASN A 28 -6.15 3.38 22.96
N ALA A 29 -5.40 4.25 23.63
CA ALA A 29 -4.84 5.45 23.02
C ALA A 29 -3.56 5.09 22.24
N VAL A 30 -3.54 5.44 20.96
CA VAL A 30 -2.44 5.09 20.06
C VAL A 30 -1.92 6.31 19.29
N ILE A 31 -0.61 6.32 19.02
CA ILE A 31 0.09 7.40 18.31
C ILE A 31 0.21 7.02 16.83
N LEU A 32 -0.11 7.94 15.92
CA LEU A 32 -0.02 7.68 14.47
C LEU A 32 1.31 8.11 13.89
N GLN A 33 1.80 7.37 12.91
CA GLN A 33 2.95 7.71 12.10
C GLN A 33 2.67 9.03 11.39
N GLY A 34 3.64 9.93 11.47
CA GLY A 34 3.53 11.30 11.02
C GLY A 34 2.92 12.26 12.05
N SER A 35 2.44 11.80 13.20
CA SER A 35 2.08 12.68 14.33
C SER A 35 3.31 13.41 14.82
N GLU A 36 3.11 14.63 15.31
CA GLU A 36 4.20 15.48 15.78
C GLU A 36 3.96 15.84 17.24
N ILE A 37 5.01 15.97 18.04
CA ILE A 37 4.92 16.44 19.42
C ILE A 37 5.94 17.56 19.62
N SER A 38 5.48 18.66 20.18
CA SER A 38 6.36 19.76 20.57
C SER A 38 7.03 19.42 21.89
N TYR A 39 8.28 19.81 22.07
CA TYR A 39 9.00 19.65 23.33
C TYR A 39 9.77 20.93 23.64
N ALA A 40 9.94 21.20 24.94
CA ALA A 40 10.92 22.16 25.42
C ALA A 40 11.88 21.44 26.36
N GLY A 41 13.16 21.66 26.16
CA GLY A 41 14.20 21.04 26.96
C GLY A 41 15.44 21.90 26.98
N GLN A 42 16.49 21.36 27.59
CA GLN A 42 17.78 22.03 27.62
C GLN A 42 18.88 20.98 27.62
N MET A 43 20.03 21.38 27.11
CA MET A 43 21.24 20.62 27.32
C MET A 43 21.64 20.68 28.81
N PRO A 44 22.16 19.59 29.38
CA PRO A 44 22.63 19.58 30.77
C PRO A 44 23.62 20.74 31.03
N GLY A 45 23.35 21.57 32.04
CA GLY A 45 24.19 22.72 32.40
C GLY A 45 23.93 24.01 31.61
N SER A 46 23.00 24.00 30.64
CA SER A 46 22.52 25.20 29.97
C SER A 46 21.36 25.83 30.73
N ASN A 47 21.26 27.16 30.73
CA ASN A 47 20.08 27.92 31.21
C ASN A 47 19.16 28.34 30.06
N THR A 48 19.53 28.01 28.82
CA THR A 48 18.75 28.34 27.63
C THR A 48 17.83 27.18 27.33
N VAL A 49 16.52 27.46 27.34
CA VAL A 49 15.50 26.50 26.93
C VAL A 49 15.41 26.49 25.42
N GLU A 50 15.52 25.30 24.85
CA GLU A 50 15.33 25.02 23.43
C GLU A 50 13.98 24.37 23.20
N THR A 51 13.29 24.81 22.16
CA THR A 51 11.99 24.27 21.74
C THR A 51 12.12 23.62 20.38
N GLY A 52 11.54 22.43 20.23
CA GLY A 52 11.55 21.69 18.97
C GLY A 52 10.28 20.89 18.74
N LYS A 53 10.20 20.26 17.57
CA LYS A 53 9.14 19.31 17.22
C LYS A 53 9.76 17.98 16.84
N ALA A 54 9.26 16.90 17.43
CA ALA A 54 9.62 15.54 17.06
C ALA A 54 8.48 14.91 16.24
N LYS A 55 8.83 14.25 15.14
CA LYS A 55 7.88 13.51 14.30
C LYS A 55 7.95 12.03 14.63
N CYS A 56 6.79 11.41 14.83
CA CYS A 56 6.66 9.97 14.85
C CYS A 56 6.94 9.41 13.46
N ILE A 57 8.12 8.83 13.25
CA ILE A 57 8.49 8.24 11.96
C ILE A 57 8.02 6.80 11.80
N GLN A 58 7.67 6.12 12.91
CA GLN A 58 7.15 4.76 12.93
C GLN A 58 6.40 4.50 14.26
N SER A 59 5.15 4.01 14.21
CA SER A 59 4.36 3.73 15.44
C SER A 59 3.49 2.48 15.38
N GLY A 60 3.77 1.52 14.49
CA GLY A 60 2.85 0.40 14.27
C GLY A 60 1.61 0.79 13.46
N GLN A 61 1.35 2.08 13.29
CA GLN A 61 0.06 2.62 12.91
C GLN A 61 0.23 3.95 12.15
N LYS A 62 -0.42 4.16 11.01
CA LYS A 62 -0.38 5.40 10.21
C LYS A 62 -1.80 5.92 9.99
N LYS A 63 -1.97 7.24 9.83
CA LYS A 63 -3.28 7.83 9.56
C LYS A 63 -3.67 7.60 8.10
N SER A 64 -4.84 7.01 7.86
CA SER A 64 -5.49 6.97 6.55
C SER A 64 -6.75 7.86 6.57
N PHE A 65 -7.24 8.25 5.38
CA PHE A 65 -8.31 9.24 5.24
C PHE A 65 -9.61 8.83 5.96
N GLU A 66 -9.79 7.53 6.24
CA GLU A 66 -10.96 6.97 6.90
C GLU A 66 -10.64 6.17 8.19
N GLY A 67 -9.39 6.17 8.69
CA GLY A 67 -9.01 5.41 9.89
C GLY A 67 -7.52 5.31 10.23
N ILE A 68 -7.13 4.24 10.94
CA ILE A 68 -5.74 3.92 11.32
C ILE A 68 -5.29 2.67 10.55
N ASP A 69 -4.11 2.68 9.94
CA ASP A 69 -3.54 1.58 9.14
C ASP A 69 -2.24 1.03 9.76
N THR A 70 -2.07 -0.29 9.86
CA THR A 70 -0.95 -0.95 10.56
C THR A 70 -0.11 -1.88 9.69
N THR A 71 -0.19 -1.79 8.35
CA THR A 71 0.22 -2.89 7.44
C THR A 71 1.61 -2.80 6.77
N ASP A 72 2.46 -1.79 7.01
CA ASP A 72 3.72 -1.67 6.23
C ASP A 72 4.93 -0.94 6.90
N ALA A 73 5.44 -1.43 8.02
CA ALA A 73 6.78 -1.09 8.53
C ALA A 73 7.42 -2.36 9.09
N THR A 74 8.74 -2.44 9.29
CA THR A 74 9.30 -3.53 10.10
C THR A 74 8.67 -3.47 11.49
N PHE A 75 7.64 -4.28 11.67
CA PHE A 75 6.89 -4.49 12.88
C PHE A 75 7.13 -5.94 13.30
N LEU A 76 6.84 -6.26 14.55
CA LEU A 76 6.55 -7.65 14.89
C LEU A 76 5.43 -8.14 13.95
N ALA A 77 5.51 -9.38 13.45
CA ALA A 77 4.76 -9.88 12.28
C ALA A 77 3.27 -9.47 12.22
N TYR A 78 2.85 -9.07 11.01
CA TYR A 78 1.52 -8.57 10.66
C TYR A 78 1.06 -9.18 9.32
N THR A 79 -0.24 -9.45 9.19
CA THR A 79 -0.90 -10.03 8.01
C THR A 79 -1.77 -8.97 7.33
N THR A 80 -1.46 -8.62 6.07
CA THR A 80 -2.34 -7.75 5.26
C THR A 80 -3.33 -8.60 4.45
N LYS A 81 -4.52 -8.06 4.13
CA LYS A 81 -5.54 -8.82 3.39
C LYS A 81 -5.16 -8.95 1.91
N PRO A 82 -5.27 -10.15 1.33
CA PRO A 82 -4.93 -10.38 -0.06
C PRO A 82 -5.73 -9.51 -1.06
N LYS A 83 -5.08 -8.96 -2.09
CA LYS A 83 -5.75 -8.14 -3.14
C LYS A 83 -4.97 -8.05 -4.46
N VAL A 84 -5.66 -7.73 -5.55
CA VAL A 84 -5.06 -7.30 -6.82
C VAL A 84 -4.61 -5.84 -6.69
N VAL A 85 -3.35 -5.57 -7.04
CA VAL A 85 -2.68 -4.27 -6.90
C VAL A 85 -2.74 -3.48 -8.20
N GLU A 86 -2.56 -4.13 -9.35
CA GLU A 86 -2.55 -3.49 -10.68
C GLU A 86 -2.75 -4.53 -11.79
N PHE A 87 -3.42 -4.14 -12.89
CA PHE A 87 -3.39 -4.89 -14.15
C PHE A 87 -3.49 -3.99 -15.39
N TYR A 88 -2.77 -4.34 -16.46
CA TYR A 88 -2.86 -3.69 -17.77
C TYR A 88 -2.39 -4.63 -18.90
N ALA A 89 -2.82 -4.34 -20.13
CA ALA A 89 -2.38 -5.02 -21.34
C ALA A 89 -1.04 -4.45 -21.84
N ALA A 90 -0.04 -5.31 -22.06
CA ALA A 90 1.28 -4.98 -22.56
C ALA A 90 1.64 -5.82 -23.80
N ASP A 91 2.38 -5.25 -24.74
CA ASP A 91 2.93 -6.00 -25.88
C ASP A 91 4.13 -6.83 -25.37
N ARG A 92 4.67 -7.71 -26.21
CA ARG A 92 5.85 -8.56 -25.96
C ARG A 92 7.05 -7.81 -25.37
N SER A 93 7.15 -6.49 -25.55
CA SER A 93 8.26 -5.66 -25.04
C SER A 93 8.06 -5.06 -23.64
N SER A 94 6.96 -5.31 -22.94
CA SER A 94 6.63 -4.75 -21.60
C SER A 94 6.28 -3.25 -21.53
N ASP A 95 6.14 -2.59 -22.69
CA ASP A 95 5.58 -1.25 -22.78
C ASP A 95 4.03 -1.31 -22.81
N GLU A 96 3.37 -0.34 -22.18
CA GLU A 96 1.91 -0.19 -22.16
C GLU A 96 1.39 0.02 -23.59
N ILE A 97 0.45 -0.81 -24.06
CA ILE A 97 -0.05 -0.71 -25.43
C ILE A 97 -1.06 0.44 -25.54
N ARG A 98 -0.84 1.34 -26.49
CA ARG A 98 -1.77 2.43 -26.84
C ARG A 98 -2.67 2.14 -28.05
N ASP A 99 -2.34 1.13 -28.86
CA ASP A 99 -3.13 0.62 -29.99
C ASP A 99 -2.81 -0.88 -30.21
N THR A 100 -3.83 -1.75 -30.26
CA THR A 100 -3.68 -3.21 -30.49
C THR A 100 -4.34 -3.65 -31.80
N GLU A 101 -3.71 -4.52 -32.58
CA GLU A 101 -4.33 -5.14 -33.76
C GLU A 101 -5.08 -6.45 -33.39
N TYR A 102 -6.12 -6.81 -34.14
CA TYR A 102 -6.84 -8.08 -33.93
C TYR A 102 -5.92 -9.29 -34.22
N GLU A 103 -6.11 -10.39 -33.49
CA GLU A 103 -5.28 -11.62 -33.54
C GLU A 103 -3.89 -11.50 -32.90
N GLU A 104 -3.58 -10.35 -32.30
CA GLU A 104 -2.37 -10.13 -31.53
C GLU A 104 -2.42 -10.85 -30.17
N MET A 105 -1.27 -11.40 -29.75
CA MET A 105 -1.10 -12.00 -28.42
C MET A 105 -0.54 -10.92 -27.49
N ILE A 106 -1.33 -10.56 -26.48
CA ILE A 106 -0.97 -9.56 -25.47
C ILE A 106 -0.73 -10.22 -24.11
N TYR A 107 -0.04 -9.50 -23.23
CA TYR A 107 0.13 -9.90 -21.84
C TYR A 107 -0.74 -9.04 -20.92
N LEU A 108 -1.61 -9.67 -20.16
CA LEU A 108 -2.17 -9.07 -18.96
C LEU A 108 -1.15 -9.22 -17.84
N LYS A 109 -0.50 -8.11 -17.46
CA LYS A 109 0.34 -8.09 -16.27
C LYS A 109 -0.57 -8.00 -15.06
N VAL A 110 -0.40 -8.89 -14.08
CA VAL A 110 -1.17 -8.89 -12.83
C VAL A 110 -0.19 -8.81 -11.67
N ASN A 111 -0.34 -7.77 -10.85
CA ASN A 111 0.36 -7.66 -9.58
C ASN A 111 -0.64 -7.89 -8.45
N THR A 112 -0.34 -8.80 -7.54
CA THR A 112 -1.18 -9.19 -6.40
C THR A 112 -0.34 -9.24 -5.13
N TYR A 113 -1.00 -9.12 -3.98
CA TYR A 113 -0.36 -9.33 -2.69
C TYR A 113 -1.12 -10.40 -1.93
N GLY A 114 -0.43 -11.46 -1.47
CA GLY A 114 -1.00 -12.46 -0.57
C GLY A 114 -2.09 -13.36 -1.17
N LEU A 115 -2.29 -13.29 -2.50
CA LEU A 115 -3.31 -14.06 -3.22
C LEU A 115 -2.79 -15.38 -3.79
N LYS A 116 -1.49 -15.68 -3.63
CA LYS A 116 -0.92 -16.95 -4.06
C LYS A 116 -1.72 -18.15 -3.56
N GLY A 117 -2.15 -19.00 -4.49
CA GLY A 117 -2.99 -20.17 -4.24
C GLY A 117 -4.49 -19.88 -4.16
N GLN A 118 -4.92 -18.63 -4.33
CA GLN A 118 -6.33 -18.22 -4.35
C GLN A 118 -6.85 -18.00 -5.77
N ARG A 119 -8.17 -18.09 -5.92
CA ARG A 119 -8.88 -17.86 -7.18
C ARG A 119 -9.47 -16.45 -7.22
N ILE A 120 -9.25 -15.73 -8.32
CA ILE A 120 -9.73 -14.36 -8.52
C ILE A 120 -10.50 -14.21 -9.83
N THR A 121 -11.28 -13.14 -9.92
CA THR A 121 -11.95 -12.70 -11.14
C THR A 121 -11.39 -11.35 -11.56
N ILE A 122 -11.05 -11.20 -12.84
CA ILE A 122 -10.46 -9.98 -13.41
C ILE A 122 -11.37 -9.48 -14.53
N GLU A 123 -11.83 -8.24 -14.43
CA GLU A 123 -12.65 -7.57 -15.44
C GLU A 123 -11.73 -6.67 -16.28
N LEU A 124 -11.51 -7.02 -17.55
CA LEU A 124 -10.54 -6.34 -18.42
C LEU A 124 -11.07 -5.05 -19.05
N GLY A 125 -12.37 -4.79 -18.92
CA GLY A 125 -13.00 -3.57 -19.40
C GLY A 125 -13.25 -3.49 -20.91
N THR A 126 -13.80 -2.35 -21.29
CA THR A 126 -14.36 -1.86 -22.57
C THR A 126 -14.95 -2.89 -23.55
N PRO A 127 -16.23 -2.73 -23.95
CA PRO A 127 -16.94 -3.67 -24.83
C PRO A 127 -16.49 -3.65 -26.30
N GLU A 128 -15.53 -2.79 -26.66
CA GLU A 128 -15.10 -2.56 -28.05
C GLU A 128 -14.03 -3.57 -28.53
N ILE A 129 -13.41 -4.31 -27.61
CA ILE A 129 -12.36 -5.32 -27.88
C ILE A 129 -12.75 -6.62 -27.19
N GLY A 130 -12.61 -7.77 -27.87
CA GLY A 130 -12.82 -9.09 -27.25
C GLY A 130 -11.50 -9.75 -26.88
N TYR A 131 -11.51 -10.62 -25.87
CA TYR A 131 -10.33 -11.37 -25.43
C TYR A 131 -10.60 -12.88 -25.36
N GLU A 132 -9.59 -13.68 -25.73
CA GLU A 132 -9.54 -15.13 -25.53
C GLU A 132 -8.43 -15.49 -24.53
N TYR A 133 -8.75 -16.41 -23.62
CA TYR A 133 -7.80 -17.01 -22.69
C TYR A 133 -7.80 -18.53 -22.88
N ASN A 134 -6.62 -19.12 -23.10
CA ASN A 134 -6.46 -20.55 -23.39
C ASN A 134 -7.37 -21.10 -24.51
N GLY A 135 -7.69 -20.26 -25.51
CA GLY A 135 -8.56 -20.61 -26.63
C GLY A 135 -10.05 -20.49 -26.35
N GLU A 136 -10.46 -20.03 -25.17
CA GLU A 136 -11.86 -19.74 -24.84
C GLU A 136 -12.10 -18.23 -24.77
N ARG A 137 -13.19 -17.78 -25.41
CA ARG A 137 -13.59 -16.36 -25.41
C ARG A 137 -14.11 -15.95 -24.04
N LEU A 138 -13.59 -14.86 -23.51
CA LEU A 138 -14.04 -14.29 -22.24
C LEU A 138 -15.43 -13.65 -22.40
N VAL A 139 -16.34 -13.98 -21.48
CA VAL A 139 -17.67 -13.38 -21.42
C VAL A 139 -17.56 -12.03 -20.74
N ASP A 140 -18.12 -10.98 -21.34
CA ASP A 140 -18.06 -9.59 -20.85
C ASP A 140 -16.63 -9.14 -20.51
N ASN A 141 -15.64 -9.62 -21.27
CA ASN A 141 -14.21 -9.39 -21.02
C ASN A 141 -13.77 -9.70 -19.59
N THR A 142 -14.40 -10.72 -18.98
CA THR A 142 -14.15 -11.13 -17.61
C THR A 142 -13.43 -12.47 -17.56
N LEU A 143 -12.21 -12.48 -17.04
CA LEU A 143 -11.46 -13.70 -16.70
C LEU A 143 -11.89 -14.17 -15.31
N LYS A 144 -12.75 -15.18 -15.26
CA LYS A 144 -13.28 -15.74 -14.00
C LYS A 144 -12.40 -16.88 -13.49
N ASP A 145 -12.36 -16.99 -12.17
CA ASP A 145 -11.79 -18.14 -11.44
C ASP A 145 -10.31 -18.45 -11.74
N TYR A 146 -9.52 -17.42 -12.01
CA TYR A 146 -8.09 -17.55 -12.29
C TYR A 146 -7.30 -17.85 -11.01
N LEU A 147 -6.48 -18.91 -11.03
CA LEU A 147 -5.63 -19.31 -9.90
C LEU A 147 -4.30 -18.56 -9.93
N VAL A 148 -4.07 -17.72 -8.93
CA VAL A 148 -2.83 -16.96 -8.75
C VAL A 148 -1.71 -17.88 -8.25
N GLN A 149 -0.57 -17.93 -8.94
CA GLN A 149 0.61 -18.74 -8.59
C GLN A 149 1.73 -17.89 -7.95
N TYR A 150 1.84 -16.63 -8.33
CA TYR A 150 2.85 -15.68 -7.88
C TYR A 150 2.24 -14.29 -7.63
N ASP A 151 2.91 -13.49 -6.80
CA ASP A 151 2.49 -12.11 -6.54
C ASP A 151 2.65 -11.23 -7.81
N GLU A 152 3.55 -11.58 -8.73
CA GLU A 152 3.67 -10.93 -10.04
C GLU A 152 3.56 -11.94 -11.18
N GLU A 153 2.59 -11.75 -12.08
CA GLU A 153 2.29 -12.68 -13.17
C GLU A 153 2.06 -11.97 -14.50
N ARG A 154 2.32 -12.71 -15.58
CA ARG A 154 1.97 -12.32 -16.95
C ARG A 154 1.05 -13.39 -17.52
N ILE A 155 -0.18 -13.01 -17.84
CA ILE A 155 -1.20 -13.91 -18.37
C ILE A 155 -1.33 -13.62 -19.88
N GLU A 156 -1.13 -14.64 -20.70
CA GLU A 156 -1.29 -14.51 -22.16
C GLU A 156 -2.77 -14.47 -22.53
N LEU A 157 -3.15 -13.45 -23.30
CA LEU A 157 -4.48 -13.30 -23.88
C LEU A 157 -4.35 -13.07 -25.39
N LYS A 158 -5.33 -13.54 -26.14
CA LYS A 158 -5.43 -13.25 -27.57
C LYS A 158 -6.52 -12.20 -27.80
N VAL A 159 -6.18 -11.14 -28.54
CA VAL A 159 -7.13 -10.11 -28.94
C VAL A 159 -7.99 -10.64 -30.08
N VAL A 160 -9.30 -10.53 -29.93
CA VAL A 160 -10.29 -10.96 -30.93
C VAL A 160 -11.32 -9.88 -31.19
N LYS A 161 -12.02 -9.98 -32.32
CA LYS A 161 -13.14 -9.07 -32.63
C LYS A 161 -14.20 -9.14 -31.52
N PRO A 162 -14.90 -8.03 -31.19
CA PRO A 162 -15.97 -8.00 -30.19
C PRO A 162 -17.14 -8.95 -30.50
#